data_AF-A0A8S1TG23-F1
#
_entry.id   AF-A0A8S1TG23-F1
#
_cell.length_a   1.000
_cell.length_b   1.000
_cell.length_c   1.000
_cell.angle_alpha   90.00
_cell.angle_beta   90.00
_cell.angle_gamma   90.00
#
_symmetry.space_group_name_H-M   'P 1'
#
loop_
_entity.id
_entity.type
_entity.pdbx_description
1 polymer ?
#
loop_
_entity_poly.entity_id
_entity_poly.type
_entity_poly.pdbx_seq_one_letter_code
_entity_poly.pdbx_strand_id
1 'polypeptide(L)'
;MEIQVLDIQVDKWDQNQERLIKTQIRITIKVDHYIEYSLDGVVLRNELIYDDSNYPEIATNLDQIKHLNWLGEYGCNKRKFGKWVVTWNSKVLKDVDGYYDNGLKQGLWNEPIRNYWSKAQVFERGVYYNNQKCGTWIFIQENKRIGGGQYNNQGQKDGKWVELSDSYYNLSQVTYKGEYKNGNKVGKWEYYLNSETNKLIGGGIYQEAVKGSIKSGKWIELSDSFSIGSQITQEGYYNNGKKVGGWNIIWNDNNINKKIGGGLYDCSIQVGRWIELIKDFGGGQGQSQIIYNGEYQNGRKVGRWNIMYQEYWEKYFVNVGGGLYDEQSSIKIGQWIEVSENFGSRKGQSFVNYIGEYKNSDRIGQWDIWYKYYVDGYKNKKIGGGLYDNRGSSKIGMWVEVCDGFEMNLQIIYKGEYQNGKKVGRWDTYYMPWGKEEFKKIGGGQYGEGGQIKIGKWIELIDGSVSSYECEYKDGKIINGSNLNIELNNIL
;
A
#
# COMPACT_ATOMS: atom_id res chain seq x y z
N MET A 1 -22.28 -27.77 12.93
CA MET A 1 -22.67 -26.42 12.45
C MET A 1 -21.51 -25.90 11.64
N GLU A 2 -21.67 -25.83 10.32
CA GLU A 2 -20.60 -25.36 9.44
C GLU A 2 -20.57 -23.84 9.48
N ILE A 3 -19.48 -23.30 10.03
CA ILE A 3 -19.14 -21.89 9.93
C ILE A 3 -18.33 -21.75 8.65
N GLN A 4 -18.85 -21.01 7.68
CA GLN A 4 -18.05 -20.67 6.52
C GLN A 4 -17.16 -19.48 6.88
N VAL A 5 -15.84 -19.67 6.76
CA VAL A 5 -14.85 -18.62 6.98
C VAL A 5 -14.20 -18.31 5.64
N LEU A 6 -14.19 -17.02 5.28
CA LEU A 6 -13.60 -16.51 4.05
C LEU A 6 -12.61 -15.41 4.43
N ASP A 7 -11.36 -15.55 4.02
CA ASP A 7 -10.40 -14.44 4.09
C ASP A 7 -10.34 -13.75 2.72
N ILE A 8 -10.58 -12.44 2.69
CA ILE A 8 -10.63 -11.67 1.44
C ILE A 8 -9.72 -10.44 1.52
N GLN A 9 -9.28 -9.96 0.36
CA GLN A 9 -8.56 -8.70 0.24
C GLN A 9 -9.53 -7.56 -0.02
N VAL A 10 -9.44 -6.49 0.77
CA VAL A 10 -10.23 -5.27 0.63
C VAL A 10 -9.32 -4.06 0.54
N ASP A 11 -9.84 -2.98 -0.06
CA ASP A 11 -9.17 -1.69 -0.11
C ASP A 11 -9.28 -0.96 1.23
N LYS A 12 -8.17 -0.44 1.73
CA LYS A 12 -8.07 0.39 2.94
C LYS A 12 -7.32 1.67 2.60
N TRP A 13 -7.84 2.82 2.99
CA TRP A 13 -7.09 4.06 2.86
C TRP A 13 -5.94 4.11 3.88
N ASP A 14 -4.73 4.27 3.39
CA ASP A 14 -3.54 4.55 4.20
C ASP A 14 -3.37 6.08 4.30
N GLN A 15 -3.53 6.62 5.50
CA GLN A 15 -3.39 8.06 5.74
C GLN A 15 -1.95 8.54 5.58
N ASN A 16 -0.95 7.71 5.88
CA ASN A 16 0.46 8.08 5.82
C ASN A 16 0.97 8.09 4.38
N GLN A 17 0.49 7.14 3.57
CA GLN A 17 0.88 7.02 2.16
C GLN A 17 -0.05 7.77 1.20
N GLU A 18 -1.18 8.28 1.71
CA GLU A 18 -2.24 8.95 0.94
C GLU A 18 -2.69 8.13 -0.28
N ARG A 19 -2.87 6.81 -0.10
CA ARG A 19 -3.35 5.90 -1.16
C ARG A 19 -4.19 4.76 -0.58
N LEU A 20 -4.91 4.07 -1.47
CA LEU A 20 -5.53 2.79 -1.13
C LEU A 20 -4.45 1.70 -1.11
N ILE A 21 -4.44 0.92 -0.03
CA ILE A 21 -3.65 -0.29 0.11
C ILE A 21 -4.59 -1.50 0.24
N LYS A 22 -4.10 -2.68 -0.13
CA LYS A 22 -4.83 -3.93 0.11
C LYS A 22 -4.59 -4.39 1.54
N THR A 23 -5.66 -4.83 2.21
CA THR A 23 -5.60 -5.44 3.54
C THR A 23 -6.48 -6.68 3.55
N GLN A 24 -6.10 -7.68 4.33
CA GLN A 24 -6.87 -8.92 4.47
C GLN A 24 -7.87 -8.75 5.61
N ILE A 25 -9.12 -9.12 5.38
CA ILE A 25 -10.13 -9.25 6.43
C ILE A 25 -10.69 -10.66 6.43
N ARG A 26 -11.26 -11.05 7.57
CA ARG A 26 -11.98 -12.30 7.73
C ARG A 26 -13.48 -12.05 7.76
N ILE A 27 -14.21 -12.81 6.96
CA ILE A 27 -15.66 -12.88 6.92
C ILE A 27 -16.08 -14.22 7.50
N THR A 28 -16.89 -14.19 8.54
CA THR A 28 -17.43 -15.37 9.21
C THR A 28 -18.94 -15.41 9.01
N ILE A 29 -19.45 -16.41 8.30
CA ILE A 29 -20.89 -16.64 8.15
C ILE A 29 -21.33 -17.63 9.23
N LYS A 30 -22.15 -17.14 10.15
CA LYS A 30 -22.65 -17.88 11.31
C LYS A 30 -23.99 -18.54 10.98
N VAL A 31 -24.34 -19.56 11.75
CA VAL A 31 -25.53 -20.41 11.51
C VAL A 31 -26.85 -19.68 11.80
N ASP A 32 -26.80 -18.62 12.60
CA ASP A 32 -27.91 -17.72 12.89
C ASP A 32 -28.09 -16.62 11.81
N HIS A 33 -27.57 -16.86 10.60
CA HIS A 33 -27.62 -15.94 9.45
C HIS A 33 -26.88 -14.61 9.68
N TYR A 34 -25.92 -14.55 10.61
CA TYR A 34 -25.07 -13.37 10.78
C TYR A 34 -23.79 -13.46 9.96
N ILE A 35 -23.38 -12.34 9.37
CA ILE A 35 -22.07 -12.14 8.77
C ILE A 35 -21.28 -11.23 9.68
N GLU A 36 -20.13 -11.74 10.13
CA GLU A 36 -19.18 -10.97 10.90
C GLU A 36 -17.96 -10.64 10.03
N TYR A 37 -17.66 -9.36 9.91
CA TYR A 37 -16.44 -8.85 9.29
C TYR A 37 -15.45 -8.53 10.40
N SER A 38 -14.23 -9.05 10.32
CA SER A 38 -13.19 -8.80 11.33
C SER A 38 -11.82 -8.53 10.69
N LEU A 39 -11.03 -7.69 11.35
CA LEU A 39 -9.64 -7.38 11.00
C LEU A 39 -8.81 -7.54 12.26
N ASP A 40 -7.79 -8.41 12.20
CA ASP A 40 -6.90 -8.70 13.34
C ASP A 40 -7.65 -9.08 14.63
N GLY A 41 -8.73 -9.85 14.48
CA GLY A 41 -9.59 -10.30 15.59
C GLY A 41 -10.58 -9.26 16.11
N VAL A 42 -10.52 -8.01 15.62
CA VAL A 42 -11.48 -6.95 15.96
C VAL A 42 -12.66 -7.01 15.01
N VAL A 43 -13.86 -7.17 15.55
CA VAL A 43 -15.11 -7.13 14.78
C VAL A 43 -15.36 -5.70 14.27
N LEU A 44 -15.48 -5.56 12.96
CA LEU A 44 -15.73 -4.30 12.27
C LEU A 44 -17.22 -4.06 12.02
N ARG A 45 -17.94 -5.12 11.65
CA ARG A 45 -19.37 -5.10 11.34
C ARG A 45 -19.97 -6.47 11.60
N ASN A 46 -21.18 -6.48 12.13
CA ASN A 46 -22.01 -7.67 12.23
C ASN A 46 -23.36 -7.36 11.57
N GLU A 47 -23.77 -8.18 10.61
CA GLU A 47 -24.97 -7.96 9.81
C GLU A 47 -25.83 -9.22 9.74
N LEU A 48 -27.14 -9.06 9.96
CA LEU A 48 -28.11 -10.15 9.83
C LEU A 48 -28.55 -10.30 8.36
N ILE A 49 -28.41 -11.49 7.81
CA ILE A 49 -28.95 -11.90 6.50
C ILE A 49 -30.40 -12.35 6.72
N TYR A 50 -31.33 -11.69 6.05
CA TYR A 50 -32.74 -12.08 6.08
C TYR A 50 -33.15 -12.94 4.87
N ASP A 51 -32.39 -12.87 3.77
CA ASP A 51 -32.68 -13.55 2.51
C ASP A 51 -31.66 -14.66 2.24
N ASP A 52 -32.04 -15.90 2.55
CA ASP A 52 -31.19 -17.08 2.31
C ASP A 52 -30.96 -17.38 0.83
N SER A 53 -31.75 -16.77 -0.07
CA SER A 53 -31.65 -17.01 -1.51
C SER A 53 -30.59 -16.16 -2.20
N ASN A 54 -30.09 -15.10 -1.54
CA ASN A 54 -29.09 -14.20 -2.11
C ASN A 54 -27.90 -14.07 -1.17
N TYR A 55 -26.70 -14.37 -1.70
CA TYR A 55 -25.48 -14.05 -0.98
C TYR A 55 -25.40 -12.53 -0.75
N PRO A 56 -25.00 -12.10 0.45
CA PRO A 56 -24.79 -10.69 0.75
C PRO A 56 -23.78 -10.09 -0.24
N GLU A 57 -24.03 -8.84 -0.63
CA GLU A 57 -23.03 -8.08 -1.37
C GLU A 57 -21.84 -7.80 -0.46
N ILE A 58 -20.72 -8.47 -0.73
CA ILE A 58 -19.50 -8.31 0.07
C ILE A 58 -18.84 -6.98 -0.32
N ALA A 59 -18.85 -6.03 0.61
CA ALA A 59 -18.15 -4.77 0.44
C ALA A 59 -16.64 -5.03 0.30
N THR A 60 -16.01 -4.37 -0.69
CA THR A 60 -14.57 -4.56 -0.97
C THR A 60 -13.72 -3.39 -0.49
N ASN A 61 -14.30 -2.49 0.29
CA ASN A 61 -13.64 -1.33 0.88
C ASN A 61 -13.87 -1.32 2.40
N LEU A 62 -12.80 -1.17 3.17
CA LEU A 62 -12.82 -1.23 4.63
C LEU A 62 -13.68 -0.13 5.27
N ASP A 63 -13.69 1.07 4.70
CA ASP A 63 -14.49 2.19 5.22
C ASP A 63 -15.98 1.95 4.96
N GLN A 64 -16.33 1.36 3.81
CA GLN A 64 -17.71 0.94 3.57
C GLN A 64 -18.16 -0.11 4.58
N ILE A 65 -17.32 -1.12 4.85
CA ILE A 65 -17.63 -2.17 5.83
C ILE A 65 -17.94 -1.54 7.20
N LYS A 66 -17.16 -0.54 7.62
CA LYS A 66 -17.33 0.10 8.94
C LYS A 66 -18.52 1.05 9.00
N HIS A 67 -18.79 1.78 7.92
CA HIS A 67 -19.59 3.00 8.02
C HIS A 67 -20.87 2.98 7.18
N LEU A 68 -20.93 2.15 6.14
CA LEU A 68 -22.03 2.12 5.18
C LEU A 68 -23.11 1.12 5.61
N ASN A 69 -24.34 1.59 5.82
CA ASN A 69 -25.48 0.71 6.08
C ASN A 69 -26.68 1.08 5.21
N TRP A 70 -27.35 0.08 4.67
CA TRP A 70 -28.61 0.21 3.95
C TRP A 70 -29.78 0.04 4.92
N LEU A 71 -30.68 1.02 4.96
CA LEU A 71 -31.89 1.00 5.78
C LEU A 71 -33.12 0.91 4.89
N GLY A 72 -34.04 0.01 5.23
CA GLY A 72 -35.32 -0.16 4.55
C GLY A 72 -36.14 -1.25 5.21
N GLU A 73 -37.25 -1.60 4.57
CA GLU A 73 -38.19 -2.58 5.10
C GLU A 73 -38.04 -3.94 4.41
N TYR A 74 -38.38 -4.99 5.15
CA TYR A 74 -38.50 -6.34 4.60
C TYR A 74 -39.98 -6.69 4.46
N GLY A 75 -40.34 -7.28 3.32
CA GLY A 75 -41.67 -7.84 3.11
C GLY A 75 -41.93 -9.06 3.99
N CYS A 76 -43.17 -9.55 3.97
CA CYS A 76 -43.59 -10.73 4.74
C CYS A 76 -42.79 -12.01 4.42
N ASN A 77 -42.14 -12.06 3.25
CA ASN A 77 -41.27 -13.13 2.81
C ASN A 77 -39.78 -12.92 3.17
N LYS A 78 -39.48 -11.99 4.08
CA LYS A 78 -38.12 -11.61 4.50
C LYS A 78 -37.22 -11.10 3.37
N ARG A 79 -37.80 -10.67 2.24
CA ARG A 79 -37.06 -10.03 1.15
C ARG A 79 -37.16 -8.51 1.25
N LYS A 80 -36.13 -7.82 0.76
CA LYS A 80 -36.11 -6.35 0.73
C LYS A 80 -37.31 -5.81 -0.05
N PHE A 81 -38.00 -4.81 0.50
CA PHE A 81 -39.18 -4.21 -0.11
C PHE A 81 -39.20 -2.70 0.11
N GLY A 82 -39.81 -1.96 -0.81
CA GLY A 82 -40.03 -0.53 -0.68
C GLY A 82 -38.77 0.30 -0.90
N LYS A 83 -38.77 1.51 -0.34
CA LYS A 83 -37.66 2.46 -0.46
C LYS A 83 -36.55 2.10 0.52
N TRP A 84 -35.32 2.11 0.01
CA TRP A 84 -34.11 1.87 0.79
C TRP A 84 -33.19 3.09 0.70
N VAL A 85 -32.62 3.49 1.83
CA VAL A 85 -31.72 4.64 1.95
C VAL A 85 -30.38 4.21 2.51
N VAL A 86 -29.33 4.97 2.19
CA VAL A 86 -27.99 4.70 2.70
C VAL A 86 -27.67 5.60 3.89
N THR A 87 -27.02 5.03 4.90
CA THR A 87 -26.36 5.79 5.96
C THR A 87 -24.84 5.63 5.88
N TRP A 88 -24.12 6.69 6.21
CA TRP A 88 -22.68 6.72 6.42
C TRP A 88 -22.40 7.26 7.81
N ASN A 89 -21.76 6.49 8.68
CA ASN A 89 -21.57 6.87 10.10
C ASN A 89 -22.92 7.24 10.77
N SER A 90 -23.93 6.40 10.54
CA SER A 90 -25.29 6.59 11.06
C SER A 90 -26.01 7.86 10.59
N LYS A 91 -25.44 8.60 9.62
CA LYS A 91 -26.09 9.76 8.98
C LYS A 91 -26.64 9.36 7.62
N VAL A 92 -27.91 9.65 7.37
CA VAL A 92 -28.54 9.40 6.06
C VAL A 92 -27.82 10.24 5.00
N LEU A 93 -27.33 9.57 3.95
CA LEU A 93 -26.76 10.25 2.80
C LEU A 93 -27.90 10.83 1.95
N LYS A 94 -27.81 12.14 1.65
CA LYS A 94 -28.83 12.83 0.86
C LYS A 94 -28.85 12.29 -0.57
N ASP A 95 -30.05 12.09 -1.09
CA ASP A 95 -30.32 11.63 -2.45
C ASP A 95 -29.73 10.25 -2.79
N VAL A 96 -29.26 9.47 -1.82
CA VAL A 96 -28.74 8.10 -2.01
C VAL A 96 -29.80 7.11 -1.57
N ASP A 97 -30.61 6.69 -2.54
CA ASP A 97 -31.73 5.78 -2.32
C ASP A 97 -31.99 4.89 -3.54
N GLY A 98 -32.90 3.94 -3.33
CA GLY A 98 -33.39 3.03 -4.35
C GLY A 98 -34.67 2.34 -3.91
N TYR A 99 -35.27 1.57 -4.82
CA TYR A 99 -36.50 0.84 -4.56
C TYR A 99 -36.30 -0.66 -4.79
N TYR A 100 -36.69 -1.48 -3.82
CA TYR A 100 -36.78 -2.92 -3.97
C TYR A 100 -38.22 -3.37 -4.15
N ASP A 101 -38.42 -4.29 -5.09
CA ASP A 101 -39.64 -5.06 -5.23
C ASP A 101 -39.31 -6.55 -5.09
N ASN A 102 -39.87 -7.19 -4.07
CA ASN A 102 -39.68 -8.61 -3.77
C ASN A 102 -38.21 -9.07 -3.74
N GLY A 103 -37.33 -8.27 -3.12
CA GLY A 103 -35.88 -8.53 -3.02
C GLY A 103 -35.05 -8.11 -4.24
N LEU A 104 -35.68 -7.61 -5.31
CA LEU A 104 -35.01 -7.18 -6.52
C LEU A 104 -34.98 -5.65 -6.62
N LYS A 105 -33.83 -5.06 -6.92
CA LYS A 105 -33.69 -3.64 -7.26
C LYS A 105 -34.53 -3.32 -8.50
N GLN A 106 -35.35 -2.26 -8.41
CA GLN A 106 -36.18 -1.73 -9.48
C GLN A 106 -36.06 -0.21 -9.59
N GLY A 107 -36.31 0.32 -10.78
CA GLY A 107 -36.48 1.75 -11.01
C GLY A 107 -35.17 2.53 -10.88
N LEU A 108 -35.27 3.82 -10.55
CA LEU A 108 -34.11 4.70 -10.42
C LEU A 108 -33.36 4.41 -9.11
N TRP A 109 -32.04 4.28 -9.21
CA TRP A 109 -31.13 4.08 -8.09
C TRP A 109 -30.06 5.16 -8.11
N ASN A 110 -29.68 5.63 -6.93
CA ASN A 110 -28.48 6.40 -6.70
C ASN A 110 -27.67 5.71 -5.59
N GLU A 111 -26.58 5.05 -5.94
CA GLU A 111 -25.80 4.22 -5.02
C GLU A 111 -24.34 4.70 -4.92
N PRO A 112 -23.68 4.54 -3.77
CA PRO A 112 -22.24 4.80 -3.65
C PRO A 112 -21.45 3.88 -4.59
N ILE A 113 -20.37 4.38 -5.22
CA ILE A 113 -19.49 3.51 -6.01
C ILE A 113 -18.84 2.42 -5.14
N ARG A 114 -18.33 1.35 -5.77
CA ARG A 114 -17.66 0.24 -5.08
C ARG A 114 -16.55 0.66 -4.10
N ASN A 115 -15.79 1.72 -4.42
CA ASN A 115 -14.73 2.24 -3.55
C ASN A 115 -15.15 3.56 -2.89
N TYR A 116 -16.40 3.69 -2.45
CA TYR A 116 -16.87 4.88 -1.75
C TYR A 116 -16.20 5.01 -0.37
N TRP A 117 -15.75 6.20 -0.05
CA TRP A 117 -15.21 6.57 1.26
C TRP A 117 -15.27 8.10 1.42
N SER A 118 -14.87 8.60 2.60
CA SER A 118 -15.09 9.99 3.01
C SER A 118 -14.46 11.04 2.08
N LYS A 119 -13.38 10.72 1.35
CA LYS A 119 -12.75 11.65 0.39
C LYS A 119 -13.12 11.43 -1.08
N ALA A 120 -13.77 10.31 -1.44
CA ALA A 120 -14.22 10.10 -2.82
C ALA A 120 -15.61 10.71 -3.03
N GLN A 121 -16.57 10.36 -2.16
CA GLN A 121 -17.95 10.85 -2.22
C GLN A 121 -18.61 10.79 -3.61
N VAL A 122 -18.33 9.71 -4.37
CA VAL A 122 -18.87 9.50 -5.71
C VAL A 122 -20.06 8.54 -5.67
N PHE A 123 -21.11 8.89 -6.39
CA PHE A 123 -22.29 8.06 -6.56
C PHE A 123 -22.43 7.62 -8.02
N GLU A 124 -23.05 6.48 -8.25
CA GLU A 124 -23.54 6.06 -9.55
C GLU A 124 -25.07 6.07 -9.57
N ARG A 125 -25.64 6.60 -10.65
CA ARG A 125 -27.09 6.74 -10.82
C ARG A 125 -27.55 6.14 -12.13
N GLY A 126 -28.60 5.34 -12.08
CA GLY A 126 -29.21 4.75 -13.26
C GLY A 126 -30.43 3.89 -12.91
N VAL A 127 -30.93 3.13 -13.88
CA VAL A 127 -32.13 2.32 -13.71
C VAL A 127 -31.76 0.86 -13.50
N TYR A 128 -32.42 0.21 -12.55
CA TYR A 128 -32.44 -1.24 -12.41
C TYR A 128 -33.78 -1.82 -12.91
N TYR A 129 -33.70 -2.99 -13.52
CA TYR A 129 -34.84 -3.86 -13.81
C TYR A 129 -34.50 -5.27 -13.32
N ASN A 130 -35.21 -5.77 -12.31
CA ASN A 130 -34.98 -7.10 -11.72
C ASN A 130 -33.50 -7.35 -11.34
N ASN A 131 -32.89 -6.47 -10.54
CA ASN A 131 -31.45 -6.52 -10.17
C ASN A 131 -30.44 -6.31 -11.33
N GLN A 132 -30.89 -6.06 -12.56
CA GLN A 132 -29.99 -5.76 -13.69
C GLN A 132 -29.94 -4.26 -13.99
N LYS A 133 -28.73 -3.70 -14.11
CA LYS A 133 -28.54 -2.31 -14.54
C LYS A 133 -28.95 -2.17 -16.00
N CYS A 134 -29.80 -1.19 -16.33
CA CYS A 134 -30.24 -0.96 -17.72
C CYS A 134 -30.16 0.52 -18.11
N GLY A 135 -30.01 0.77 -19.41
CA GLY A 135 -30.00 2.13 -19.95
C GLY A 135 -28.79 2.95 -19.50
N THR A 136 -28.97 4.28 -19.40
CA THR A 136 -27.89 5.20 -19.06
C THR A 136 -27.57 5.17 -17.57
N TRP A 137 -26.29 5.00 -17.26
CA TRP A 137 -25.73 5.11 -15.91
C TRP A 137 -24.68 6.22 -15.87
N ILE A 138 -24.71 7.06 -14.84
CA ILE A 138 -23.82 8.21 -14.70
C ILE A 138 -23.09 8.18 -13.36
N PHE A 139 -21.85 8.67 -13.33
CA PHE A 139 -21.12 8.94 -12.10
C PHE A 139 -21.30 10.40 -11.71
N ILE A 140 -21.63 10.66 -10.45
CA ILE A 140 -21.94 11.98 -9.89
C ILE A 140 -21.00 12.25 -8.71
N GLN A 141 -20.32 13.40 -8.74
CA GLN A 141 -19.53 13.93 -7.62
C GLN A 141 -19.88 15.41 -7.47
N GLU A 142 -20.24 15.85 -6.26
CA GLU A 142 -20.65 17.26 -6.01
C GLU A 142 -21.72 17.77 -6.99
N ASN A 143 -22.73 16.95 -7.29
CA ASN A 143 -23.79 17.21 -8.27
C ASN A 143 -23.32 17.42 -9.73
N LYS A 144 -22.05 17.14 -10.04
CA LYS A 144 -21.50 17.18 -11.40
C LYS A 144 -21.40 15.76 -11.95
N ARG A 145 -21.78 15.59 -13.22
CA ARG A 145 -21.53 14.35 -13.96
C ARG A 145 -20.05 14.25 -14.31
N ILE A 146 -19.38 13.22 -13.81
CA ILE A 146 -17.95 12.97 -14.04
C ILE A 146 -17.68 11.75 -14.94
N GLY A 147 -18.71 10.95 -15.24
CA GLY A 147 -18.57 9.81 -16.15
C GLY A 147 -19.87 9.03 -16.36
N GLY A 148 -19.74 7.76 -16.75
CA GLY A 148 -20.86 6.85 -17.01
C GLY A 148 -20.86 6.25 -18.42
N GLY A 149 -21.94 5.55 -18.76
CA GLY A 149 -22.18 4.92 -20.06
C GLY A 149 -23.55 4.26 -20.14
N GLN A 150 -23.71 3.26 -21.01
CA GLN A 150 -24.98 2.57 -21.21
C GLN A 150 -24.86 1.06 -20.92
N TYR A 151 -25.91 0.50 -20.32
CA TYR A 151 -26.11 -0.94 -20.20
C TYR A 151 -27.17 -1.41 -21.20
N ASN A 152 -26.92 -2.55 -21.82
CA ASN A 152 -27.89 -3.23 -22.69
C ASN A 152 -28.98 -3.94 -21.85
N ASN A 153 -29.94 -4.58 -22.53
CA ASN A 153 -31.08 -5.26 -21.89
C ASN A 153 -30.69 -6.52 -21.09
N GLN A 154 -29.42 -6.96 -21.15
CA GLN A 154 -28.89 -8.10 -20.39
C GLN A 154 -28.08 -7.64 -19.17
N GLY A 155 -28.07 -6.35 -18.86
CA GLY A 155 -27.27 -5.81 -17.76
C GLY A 155 -25.78 -5.67 -18.06
N GLN A 156 -25.38 -5.72 -19.32
CA GLN A 156 -23.97 -5.63 -19.73
C GLN A 156 -23.66 -4.23 -20.26
N LYS A 157 -22.46 -3.72 -19.94
CA LYS A 157 -21.98 -2.45 -20.49
C LYS A 157 -21.90 -2.52 -22.01
N ASP A 158 -22.37 -1.47 -22.68
CA ASP A 158 -22.39 -1.38 -24.14
C ASP A 158 -22.18 0.09 -24.59
N GLY A 159 -21.51 0.28 -25.73
CA GLY A 159 -21.21 1.60 -26.29
C GLY A 159 -20.10 2.35 -25.54
N LYS A 160 -20.12 3.68 -25.62
CA LYS A 160 -19.07 4.55 -25.04
C LYS A 160 -19.20 4.66 -23.52
N TRP A 161 -18.07 4.56 -22.83
CA TRP A 161 -17.98 4.62 -21.38
C TRP A 161 -16.87 5.55 -20.90
N VAL A 162 -17.13 6.20 -19.76
CA VAL A 162 -16.14 6.91 -18.95
C VAL A 162 -16.15 6.27 -17.56
N GLU A 163 -15.15 5.46 -17.25
CA GLU A 163 -14.97 4.80 -15.97
C GLU A 163 -14.07 5.61 -15.04
N LEU A 164 -14.20 5.37 -13.74
CA LEU A 164 -13.33 5.93 -12.72
C LEU A 164 -12.27 4.89 -12.35
N SER A 165 -11.06 5.35 -12.01
CA SER A 165 -10.03 4.51 -11.39
C SER A 165 -10.51 3.97 -10.04
N ASP A 166 -10.03 2.78 -9.66
CA ASP A 166 -10.29 2.22 -8.33
C ASP A 166 -9.76 3.15 -7.22
N SER A 167 -8.69 3.90 -7.50
CA SER A 167 -8.11 4.92 -6.63
C SER A 167 -8.68 6.32 -6.89
N TYR A 168 -9.92 6.45 -7.37
CA TYR A 168 -10.53 7.75 -7.63
C TYR A 168 -10.86 8.50 -6.33
N TYR A 169 -10.29 9.69 -6.15
CA TYR A 169 -10.63 10.63 -5.08
C TYR A 169 -10.19 12.05 -5.46
N ASN A 170 -10.44 13.04 -4.59
CA ASN A 170 -10.20 14.45 -4.90
C ASN A 170 -8.76 14.80 -5.35
N LEU A 171 -7.72 14.05 -4.94
CA LEU A 171 -6.34 14.28 -5.40
C LEU A 171 -5.89 13.30 -6.51
N SER A 172 -6.72 12.32 -6.88
CA SER A 172 -6.42 11.38 -7.97
C SER A 172 -7.70 11.12 -8.77
N GLN A 173 -7.99 12.04 -9.68
CA GLN A 173 -9.18 11.97 -10.55
C GLN A 173 -8.81 11.33 -11.88
N VAL A 174 -8.48 10.03 -11.86
CA VAL A 174 -8.17 9.28 -13.08
C VAL A 174 -9.46 8.70 -13.66
N THR A 175 -9.70 8.94 -14.96
CA THR A 175 -10.81 8.35 -15.70
C THR A 175 -10.33 7.55 -16.91
N TYR A 176 -11.09 6.53 -17.30
CA TYR A 176 -10.82 5.68 -18.45
C TYR A 176 -11.94 5.84 -19.47
N LYS A 177 -11.62 6.30 -20.67
CA LYS A 177 -12.59 6.47 -21.76
C LYS A 177 -12.37 5.39 -22.81
N GLY A 178 -13.44 4.74 -23.24
CA GLY A 178 -13.38 3.71 -24.26
C GLY A 178 -14.75 3.18 -24.62
N GLU A 179 -14.78 2.03 -25.27
CA GLU A 179 -16.01 1.38 -25.72
C GLU A 179 -16.14 -0.02 -25.14
N TYR A 180 -17.37 -0.37 -24.81
CA TYR A 180 -17.79 -1.71 -24.43
C TYR A 180 -18.68 -2.32 -25.52
N LYS A 181 -18.61 -3.64 -25.66
CA LYS A 181 -19.51 -4.44 -26.47
C LYS A 181 -19.88 -5.70 -25.68
N ASN A 182 -21.15 -5.84 -25.33
CA ASN A 182 -21.66 -6.98 -24.53
C ASN A 182 -20.85 -7.24 -23.24
N GLY A 183 -20.50 -6.17 -22.52
CA GLY A 183 -19.76 -6.22 -21.27
C GLY A 183 -18.23 -6.34 -21.42
N ASN A 184 -17.71 -6.46 -22.64
CA ASN A 184 -16.27 -6.54 -22.91
C ASN A 184 -15.73 -5.20 -23.42
N LYS A 185 -14.59 -4.75 -22.90
CA LYS A 185 -13.82 -3.62 -23.45
C LYS A 185 -13.36 -3.94 -24.88
N VAL A 186 -13.54 -3.00 -25.80
CA VAL A 186 -13.12 -3.11 -27.20
C VAL A 186 -12.47 -1.82 -27.67
N GLY A 187 -11.62 -1.92 -28.69
CA GLY A 187 -11.04 -0.76 -29.37
C GLY A 187 -10.08 0.03 -28.48
N LYS A 188 -9.95 1.33 -28.77
CA LYS A 188 -9.04 2.23 -28.08
C LYS A 188 -9.59 2.62 -26.71
N TRP A 189 -8.75 2.53 -25.69
CA TRP A 189 -9.01 2.99 -24.34
C TRP A 189 -7.97 4.03 -23.94
N GLU A 190 -8.41 5.15 -23.39
CA GLU A 190 -7.60 6.32 -23.08
C GLU A 190 -7.74 6.69 -21.60
N TYR A 191 -6.63 7.00 -20.95
CA TYR A 191 -6.58 7.33 -19.53
C TYR A 191 -6.36 8.82 -19.35
N TYR A 192 -7.21 9.49 -18.57
CA TYR A 192 -7.16 10.93 -18.36
C TYR A 192 -6.94 11.25 -16.89
N LEU A 193 -5.99 12.15 -16.62
CA LEU A 193 -5.78 12.75 -15.30
C LEU A 193 -6.56 14.05 -15.17
N ASN A 194 -7.33 14.18 -14.08
CA ASN A 194 -8.12 15.35 -13.71
C ASN A 194 -9.22 15.65 -14.76
N SER A 195 -10.49 15.63 -14.32
CA SER A 195 -11.63 15.89 -15.22
C SER A 195 -11.59 17.28 -15.87
N GLU A 196 -10.93 18.25 -15.26
CA GLU A 196 -10.80 19.61 -15.77
C GLU A 196 -9.71 19.71 -16.83
N THR A 197 -8.51 19.19 -16.54
CA THR A 197 -7.38 19.30 -17.49
C THR A 197 -7.48 18.33 -18.66
N ASN A 198 -8.19 17.20 -18.48
CA ASN A 198 -8.25 16.10 -19.47
C ASN A 198 -6.86 15.73 -20.04
N LYS A 199 -5.82 15.70 -19.19
CA LYS A 199 -4.47 15.31 -19.62
C LYS A 199 -4.46 13.81 -19.93
N LEU A 200 -4.20 13.44 -21.19
CA LEU A 200 -4.00 12.05 -21.60
C LEU A 200 -2.71 11.51 -20.96
N ILE A 201 -2.83 10.51 -20.09
CA ILE A 201 -1.70 9.93 -19.34
C ILE A 201 -1.41 8.47 -19.70
N GLY A 202 -2.30 7.82 -20.46
CA GLY A 202 -2.06 6.45 -20.89
C GLY A 202 -3.22 5.86 -21.69
N GLY A 203 -3.22 4.53 -21.81
CA GLY A 203 -4.20 3.79 -22.60
C GLY A 203 -3.58 2.77 -23.55
N GLY A 204 -4.42 2.18 -24.39
CA GLY A 204 -4.03 1.20 -25.39
C GLY A 204 -5.23 0.63 -26.13
N ILE A 205 -5.08 -0.55 -26.73
CA ILE A 205 -6.13 -1.19 -27.54
C ILE A 205 -6.53 -2.54 -26.95
N TYR A 206 -7.83 -2.73 -26.75
CA TYR A 206 -8.42 -4.04 -26.48
C TYR A 206 -8.91 -4.70 -27.78
N GLN A 207 -8.62 -5.98 -27.92
CA GLN A 207 -9.20 -6.85 -28.94
C GLN A 207 -10.27 -7.74 -28.31
N GLU A 208 -11.31 -8.05 -29.09
CA GLU A 208 -12.37 -8.97 -28.72
C GLU A 208 -11.80 -10.40 -28.68
N ALA A 209 -12.05 -11.12 -27.57
CA ALA A 209 -11.66 -12.52 -27.41
C ALA A 209 -12.91 -13.37 -27.16
N VAL A 210 -12.78 -14.70 -27.30
CA VAL A 210 -13.87 -15.66 -27.02
C VAL A 210 -14.43 -15.48 -25.60
N LYS A 211 -13.57 -15.09 -24.65
CA LYS A 211 -13.95 -14.81 -23.27
C LYS A 211 -13.20 -13.58 -22.77
N GLY A 212 -13.91 -12.46 -22.64
CA GLY A 212 -13.37 -11.21 -22.11
C GLY A 212 -12.69 -10.32 -23.15
N SER A 213 -11.86 -9.41 -22.65
CA SER A 213 -11.09 -8.46 -23.46
C SER A 213 -9.60 -8.71 -23.29
N ILE A 214 -8.87 -8.78 -24.39
CA ILE A 214 -7.41 -8.97 -24.35
C ILE A 214 -6.72 -7.68 -24.78
N LYS A 215 -5.68 -7.28 -24.03
CA LYS A 215 -4.82 -6.16 -24.41
C LYS A 215 -3.97 -6.55 -25.62
N SER A 216 -3.81 -5.62 -26.56
CA SER A 216 -2.99 -5.82 -27.76
C SER A 216 -2.29 -4.53 -28.19
N GLY A 217 -1.15 -4.66 -28.85
CA GLY A 217 -0.37 -3.54 -29.38
C GLY A 217 0.31 -2.72 -28.29
N LYS A 218 0.53 -1.43 -28.57
CA LYS A 218 1.21 -0.51 -27.66
C LYS A 218 0.30 -0.10 -26.50
N TRP A 219 0.82 -0.11 -25.29
CA TRP A 219 0.13 0.27 -24.06
C TRP A 219 0.96 1.21 -23.20
N ILE A 220 0.28 2.13 -22.53
CA ILE A 220 0.80 2.95 -21.43
C ILE A 220 -0.10 2.67 -20.21
N GLU A 221 0.46 2.00 -19.22
CA GLU A 221 -0.21 1.62 -17.98
C GLU A 221 0.17 2.57 -16.84
N LEU A 222 -0.75 2.77 -15.90
CA LEU A 222 -0.44 3.50 -14.68
C LEU A 222 0.18 2.53 -13.67
N SER A 223 1.18 2.96 -12.90
CA SER A 223 1.69 2.15 -11.79
C SER A 223 0.65 2.02 -10.68
N ASP A 224 0.76 0.99 -9.84
CA ASP A 224 -0.11 0.81 -8.67
C ASP A 224 0.00 1.98 -7.67
N SER A 225 1.15 2.66 -7.66
CA SER A 225 1.41 3.85 -6.84
C SER A 225 1.08 5.16 -7.56
N PHE A 226 0.39 5.12 -8.70
CA PHE A 226 0.08 6.32 -9.48
C PHE A 226 -0.78 7.29 -8.65
N SER A 227 -0.29 8.51 -8.53
CA SER A 227 -1.00 9.63 -7.90
C SER A 227 -0.64 10.94 -8.60
N ILE A 228 -1.29 12.04 -8.24
CA ILE A 228 -0.92 13.36 -8.78
C ILE A 228 0.53 13.74 -8.46
N GLY A 229 1.04 13.28 -7.32
CA GLY A 229 2.44 13.46 -6.90
C GLY A 229 3.40 12.46 -7.54
N SER A 230 2.96 11.22 -7.77
CA SER A 230 3.75 10.16 -8.42
C SER A 230 3.11 9.73 -9.74
N GLN A 231 3.40 10.48 -10.81
CA GLN A 231 2.89 10.19 -12.15
C GLN A 231 3.79 9.16 -12.88
N ILE A 232 3.86 7.95 -12.32
CA ILE A 232 4.65 6.83 -12.89
C ILE A 232 3.78 5.98 -13.81
N THR A 233 4.24 5.80 -15.04
CA THR A 233 3.60 4.95 -16.04
C THR A 233 4.57 3.89 -16.56
N GLN A 234 4.03 2.83 -17.16
CA GLN A 234 4.79 1.79 -17.84
C GLN A 234 4.35 1.72 -19.30
N GLU A 235 5.30 1.84 -20.23
CA GLU A 235 5.03 1.81 -21.67
C GLU A 235 5.68 0.59 -22.32
N GLY A 236 4.91 -0.18 -23.09
CA GLY A 236 5.42 -1.32 -23.84
C GLY A 236 4.38 -1.93 -24.77
N TYR A 237 4.57 -3.20 -25.13
CA TYR A 237 3.69 -3.92 -26.05
C TYR A 237 3.02 -5.12 -25.40
N TYR A 238 1.77 -5.36 -25.80
CA TYR A 238 1.01 -6.56 -25.53
C TYR A 238 0.84 -7.39 -26.80
N ASN A 239 0.94 -8.71 -26.65
CA ASN A 239 0.57 -9.70 -27.65
C ASN A 239 -0.35 -10.74 -26.98
N ASN A 240 -1.59 -10.87 -27.47
CA ASN A 240 -2.61 -11.77 -26.92
C ASN A 240 -2.80 -11.65 -25.40
N GLY A 241 -2.90 -10.42 -24.89
CA GLY A 241 -3.07 -10.15 -23.47
C GLY A 241 -1.80 -10.35 -22.61
N LYS A 242 -0.66 -10.70 -23.20
CA LYS A 242 0.62 -10.85 -22.49
C LYS A 242 1.60 -9.74 -22.83
N LYS A 243 2.35 -9.24 -21.84
CA LYS A 243 3.42 -8.26 -22.06
C LYS A 243 4.56 -8.91 -22.85
N VAL A 244 5.07 -8.22 -23.86
CA VAL A 244 6.18 -8.70 -24.68
C VAL A 244 7.17 -7.58 -24.98
N GLY A 245 8.44 -7.94 -25.19
CA GLY A 245 9.50 -7.02 -25.59
C GLY A 245 9.86 -6.00 -24.52
N GLY A 246 10.39 -4.85 -24.95
CA GLY A 246 10.81 -3.78 -24.07
C GLY A 246 9.64 -3.04 -23.41
N TRP A 247 9.74 -2.90 -22.10
CA TRP A 247 8.83 -2.11 -21.27
C TRP A 247 9.63 -1.04 -20.53
N ASN A 248 9.28 0.23 -20.75
CA ASN A 248 9.90 1.37 -20.10
C ASN A 248 9.08 1.80 -18.89
N ILE A 249 9.74 2.17 -17.80
CA ILE A 249 9.10 2.86 -16.68
C ILE A 249 9.38 4.36 -16.83
N ILE A 250 8.33 5.14 -16.94
CA ILE A 250 8.37 6.58 -17.21
C ILE A 250 7.84 7.31 -15.98
N TRP A 251 8.59 8.30 -15.51
CA TRP A 251 8.15 9.23 -14.48
C TRP A 251 7.91 10.60 -15.10
N ASN A 252 6.69 11.13 -14.92
CA ASN A 252 6.36 12.49 -15.33
C ASN A 252 6.68 13.44 -14.17
N ASP A 253 7.79 14.16 -14.30
CA ASP A 253 8.22 15.20 -13.38
C ASP A 253 7.91 16.56 -14.00
N ASN A 254 6.88 17.25 -13.48
CA ASN A 254 6.47 18.57 -13.98
C ASN A 254 6.26 18.62 -15.50
N ASN A 255 5.50 17.65 -16.04
CA ASN A 255 5.24 17.46 -17.47
C ASN A 255 6.43 16.98 -18.31
N ILE A 256 7.58 16.69 -17.70
CA ILE A 256 8.73 16.09 -18.39
C ILE A 256 8.74 14.59 -18.13
N ASN A 257 8.57 13.80 -19.20
CA ASN A 257 8.65 12.35 -19.13
C ASN A 257 10.12 11.91 -19.10
N LYS A 258 10.54 11.28 -18.00
CA LYS A 258 11.88 10.71 -17.81
C LYS A 258 11.77 9.19 -17.78
N LYS A 259 12.53 8.48 -18.61
CA LYS A 259 12.68 7.02 -18.48
C LYS A 259 13.57 6.74 -17.27
N ILE A 260 13.01 6.11 -16.25
CA ILE A 260 13.67 5.82 -14.97
C ILE A 260 13.86 4.32 -14.71
N GLY A 261 13.27 3.46 -15.54
CA GLY A 261 13.48 2.02 -15.43
C GLY A 261 12.87 1.23 -16.57
N GLY A 262 12.63 -0.06 -16.32
CA GLY A 262 12.09 -0.99 -17.29
C GLY A 262 12.94 -2.24 -17.55
N GLY A 263 12.49 -3.09 -18.47
CA GLY A 263 13.17 -4.33 -18.86
C GLY A 263 12.46 -5.03 -20.01
N LEU A 264 12.68 -6.35 -20.17
CA LEU A 264 12.14 -7.15 -21.29
C LEU A 264 11.15 -8.21 -20.82
N TYR A 265 9.93 -8.20 -21.33
CA TYR A 265 9.01 -9.31 -21.10
C TYR A 265 9.09 -10.36 -22.21
N ASP A 266 9.07 -11.63 -21.82
CA ASP A 266 8.68 -12.74 -22.68
C ASP A 266 7.36 -13.32 -22.14
N CYS A 267 6.26 -13.08 -22.84
CA CYS A 267 4.93 -13.59 -22.48
C CYS A 267 4.51 -13.27 -21.02
N SER A 268 4.68 -12.02 -20.60
CA SER A 268 4.46 -11.53 -19.22
C SER A 268 5.44 -12.05 -18.17
N ILE A 269 6.48 -12.78 -18.57
CA ILE A 269 7.57 -13.21 -17.71
C ILE A 269 8.73 -12.24 -17.88
N GLN A 270 9.25 -11.68 -16.79
CA GLN A 270 10.40 -10.78 -16.83
C GLN A 270 11.66 -11.56 -17.22
N VAL A 271 12.43 -11.04 -18.17
CA VAL A 271 13.70 -11.62 -18.64
C VAL A 271 14.74 -10.53 -18.89
N GLY A 272 16.02 -10.92 -18.84
CA GLY A 272 17.15 -10.03 -19.11
C GLY A 272 17.32 -8.90 -18.09
N ARG A 273 18.00 -7.83 -18.50
CA ARG A 273 18.30 -6.69 -17.63
C ARG A 273 17.04 -5.92 -17.25
N TRP A 274 16.95 -5.53 -15.98
CA TRP A 274 15.83 -4.82 -15.42
C TRP A 274 16.24 -3.71 -14.47
N ILE A 275 15.46 -2.63 -14.50
CA ILE A 275 15.49 -1.56 -13.53
C ILE A 275 14.11 -1.45 -12.90
N GLU A 276 14.01 -1.78 -11.61
CA GLU A 276 12.80 -1.69 -10.80
C GLU A 276 12.79 -0.45 -9.94
N LEU A 277 11.61 0.02 -9.56
CA LEU A 277 11.45 1.11 -8.61
C LEU A 277 11.11 0.56 -7.22
N ILE A 278 11.52 1.26 -6.17
CA ILE A 278 10.98 1.02 -4.83
C ILE A 278 9.47 1.33 -4.79
N LYS A 279 8.73 0.68 -3.87
CA LYS A 279 7.25 0.75 -3.76
C LYS A 279 6.68 2.18 -3.64
N ASP A 280 7.49 3.10 -3.12
CA ASP A 280 7.14 4.50 -2.88
C ASP A 280 8.03 5.45 -3.67
N PHE A 281 8.39 5.07 -4.89
CA PHE A 281 9.12 5.97 -5.78
C PHE A 281 8.25 7.19 -6.10
N GLY A 282 8.80 8.39 -5.88
CA GLY A 282 8.24 9.65 -6.37
C GLY A 282 6.90 10.10 -5.77
N GLY A 283 6.39 9.48 -4.70
CA GLY A 283 5.23 10.05 -3.98
C GLY A 283 5.60 11.37 -3.26
N GLY A 284 4.58 12.02 -2.69
CA GLY A 284 4.60 13.43 -2.29
C GLY A 284 5.79 13.92 -1.44
N GLN A 285 6.05 15.23 -1.58
CA GLN A 285 6.98 16.10 -0.84
C GLN A 285 8.41 15.59 -0.55
N GLY A 286 8.89 14.53 -1.21
CA GLY A 286 10.32 14.28 -1.32
C GLY A 286 10.75 12.85 -1.08
N GLN A 287 10.35 11.96 -1.97
CA GLN A 287 10.54 10.53 -1.81
C GLN A 287 11.79 10.02 -2.52
N SER A 288 12.36 9.00 -1.89
CA SER A 288 13.56 8.28 -2.26
C SER A 288 13.55 7.86 -3.72
N GLN A 289 14.54 8.32 -4.49
CA GLN A 289 14.71 7.89 -5.88
C GLN A 289 15.59 6.63 -5.90
N ILE A 290 15.07 5.55 -5.32
CA ILE A 290 15.76 4.26 -5.26
C ILE A 290 15.27 3.37 -6.39
N ILE A 291 16.22 2.84 -7.15
CA ILE A 291 15.98 1.83 -8.17
C ILE A 291 16.84 0.59 -7.91
N TYR A 292 16.35 -0.56 -8.35
CA TYR A 292 17.08 -1.83 -8.30
C TYR A 292 17.45 -2.24 -9.71
N ASN A 293 18.73 -2.42 -9.99
CA ASN A 293 19.24 -2.78 -11.31
C ASN A 293 19.88 -4.17 -11.26
N GLY A 294 19.36 -5.11 -12.05
CA GLY A 294 19.88 -6.47 -12.12
C GLY A 294 19.31 -7.25 -13.29
N GLU A 295 19.30 -8.58 -13.17
CA GLU A 295 18.86 -9.47 -14.24
C GLU A 295 17.75 -10.42 -13.78
N TYR A 296 16.82 -10.67 -14.70
CA TYR A 296 15.77 -11.65 -14.58
C TYR A 296 15.99 -12.83 -15.53
N GLN A 297 15.70 -14.04 -15.06
CA GLN A 297 15.63 -15.25 -15.86
C GLN A 297 14.32 -15.98 -15.51
N ASN A 298 13.43 -16.16 -16.48
CA ASN A 298 12.12 -16.80 -16.27
C ASN A 298 11.31 -16.22 -15.09
N GLY A 299 11.32 -14.89 -14.95
CA GLY A 299 10.58 -14.18 -13.89
C GLY A 299 11.25 -14.25 -12.51
N ARG A 300 12.48 -14.78 -12.45
CA ARG A 300 13.29 -14.89 -11.24
C ARG A 300 14.46 -13.92 -11.29
N LYS A 301 14.69 -13.16 -10.22
CA LYS A 301 15.92 -12.38 -10.03
C LYS A 301 17.10 -13.32 -9.95
N VAL A 302 18.15 -13.05 -10.71
CA VAL A 302 19.39 -13.83 -10.74
C VAL A 302 20.61 -12.92 -10.70
N GLY A 303 21.75 -13.45 -10.24
CA GLY A 303 23.03 -12.77 -10.30
C GLY A 303 23.11 -11.49 -9.48
N ARG A 304 23.92 -10.53 -9.94
CA ARG A 304 24.18 -9.26 -9.24
C ARG A 304 23.03 -8.28 -9.41
N TRP A 305 22.53 -7.81 -8.28
CA TRP A 305 21.56 -6.72 -8.19
C TRP A 305 22.17 -5.54 -7.45
N ASN A 306 22.14 -4.37 -8.05
CA ASN A 306 22.62 -3.12 -7.46
C ASN A 306 21.44 -2.26 -7.00
N ILE A 307 21.58 -1.63 -5.85
CA ILE A 307 20.66 -0.61 -5.34
C ILE A 307 21.26 0.73 -5.73
N MET A 308 20.53 1.48 -6.55
CA MET A 308 20.97 2.78 -7.00
C MET A 308 20.07 3.85 -6.39
N TYR A 309 20.66 4.96 -5.97
CA TYR A 309 19.97 6.09 -5.39
C TYR A 309 20.29 7.34 -6.20
N GLN A 310 19.29 8.15 -6.51
CA GLN A 310 19.46 9.48 -7.07
C GLN A 310 19.10 10.52 -6.02
N GLU A 311 20.01 11.45 -5.77
CA GLU A 311 19.75 12.56 -4.87
C GLU A 311 18.99 13.67 -5.60
N TYR A 312 18.16 14.44 -4.88
CA TYR A 312 17.23 15.39 -5.50
C TYR A 312 17.90 16.44 -6.41
N TRP A 313 19.12 16.87 -6.07
CA TRP A 313 19.91 17.82 -6.85
C TRP A 313 20.87 17.16 -7.84
N GLU A 314 21.05 15.84 -7.77
CA GLU A 314 21.97 15.11 -8.62
C GLU A 314 21.28 14.61 -9.89
N LYS A 315 21.99 14.69 -11.01
CA LYS A 315 21.47 14.21 -12.31
C LYS A 315 21.59 12.69 -12.47
N TYR A 316 22.45 12.06 -11.69
CA TYR A 316 22.87 10.67 -11.89
C TYR A 316 22.57 9.81 -10.67
N PHE A 317 22.27 8.55 -10.93
CA PHE A 317 22.15 7.52 -9.90
C PHE A 317 23.53 7.06 -9.43
N VAL A 318 23.71 6.95 -8.11
CA VAL A 318 24.89 6.38 -7.47
C VAL A 318 24.57 5.00 -6.89
N ASN A 319 25.52 4.08 -6.98
CA ASN A 319 25.38 2.76 -6.36
C ASN A 319 25.54 2.89 -4.84
N VAL A 320 24.49 2.54 -4.09
CA VAL A 320 24.48 2.60 -2.62
C VAL A 320 24.39 1.23 -1.97
N GLY A 321 24.20 0.16 -2.76
CA GLY A 321 24.15 -1.18 -2.21
C GLY A 321 23.83 -2.27 -3.24
N GLY A 322 23.35 -3.41 -2.74
CA GLY A 322 23.04 -4.58 -3.56
C GLY A 322 23.74 -5.85 -3.09
N GLY A 323 23.57 -6.92 -3.85
CA GLY A 323 24.12 -8.23 -3.57
C GLY A 323 23.80 -9.25 -4.65
N LEU A 324 23.87 -10.53 -4.32
CA LEU A 324 23.68 -11.63 -5.26
C LEU A 324 22.39 -12.40 -4.98
N TYR A 325 21.67 -12.74 -6.04
CA TYR A 325 20.63 -13.76 -6.03
C TYR A 325 21.15 -15.05 -6.63
N ASP A 326 20.73 -16.17 -6.03
CA ASP A 326 20.91 -17.50 -6.59
C ASP A 326 20.18 -17.65 -7.94
N GLU A 327 20.84 -18.28 -8.91
CA GLU A 327 20.35 -18.41 -10.28
C GLU A 327 19.11 -19.30 -10.40
N GLN A 328 18.90 -20.23 -9.47
CA GLN A 328 17.81 -21.19 -9.55
C GLN A 328 16.57 -20.72 -8.80
N SER A 329 16.74 -20.02 -7.68
CA SER A 329 15.67 -19.83 -6.69
C SER A 329 15.28 -18.38 -6.39
N SER A 330 15.98 -17.36 -6.93
CA SER A 330 15.80 -15.94 -6.55
C SER A 330 15.95 -15.67 -5.05
N ILE A 331 16.76 -16.48 -4.40
CA ILE A 331 17.06 -16.37 -3.00
C ILE A 331 18.33 -15.54 -2.83
N LYS A 332 18.37 -14.64 -1.85
CA LYS A 332 19.55 -13.82 -1.59
C LYS A 332 20.68 -14.69 -1.05
N ILE A 333 21.89 -14.49 -1.57
CA ILE A 333 23.10 -15.20 -1.16
C ILE A 333 24.30 -14.25 -1.08
N GLY A 334 25.29 -14.63 -0.26
CA GLY A 334 26.56 -13.93 -0.14
C GLY A 334 26.43 -12.54 0.49
N GLN A 335 27.39 -11.67 0.18
CA GLN A 335 27.47 -10.33 0.77
C GLN A 335 26.41 -9.39 0.19
N TRP A 336 25.74 -8.66 1.08
CA TRP A 336 24.69 -7.69 0.76
C TRP A 336 24.91 -6.38 1.47
N ILE A 337 24.56 -5.29 0.77
CA ILE A 337 24.37 -3.96 1.33
C ILE A 337 22.91 -3.60 1.09
N GLU A 338 22.12 -3.55 2.15
CA GLU A 338 20.72 -3.12 2.10
C GLU A 338 20.58 -1.68 2.56
N VAL A 339 19.56 -1.00 2.06
CA VAL A 339 19.20 0.37 2.46
C VAL A 339 17.99 0.32 3.39
N SER A 340 17.88 1.25 4.34
CA SER A 340 16.69 1.37 5.19
C SER A 340 15.45 1.78 4.39
N GLU A 341 14.25 1.52 4.92
CA GLU A 341 12.99 1.93 4.28
C GLU A 341 12.89 3.46 4.11
N ASN A 342 13.47 4.20 5.04
CA ASN A 342 13.52 5.67 5.03
C ASN A 342 14.74 6.23 4.28
N PHE A 343 15.49 5.39 3.53
CA PHE A 343 16.74 5.81 2.90
C PHE A 343 16.50 6.95 1.92
N GLY A 344 17.13 8.11 2.15
CA GLY A 344 17.01 9.30 1.31
C GLY A 344 15.64 9.97 1.34
N SER A 345 14.78 9.68 2.33
CA SER A 345 13.50 10.39 2.47
C SER A 345 13.75 11.86 2.85
N ARG A 346 12.98 12.82 2.29
CA ARG A 346 13.17 14.25 2.61
C ARG A 346 12.91 14.60 4.07
N LYS A 347 12.01 13.88 4.73
CA LYS A 347 11.69 14.14 6.15
C LYS A 347 12.90 13.88 7.04
N GLY A 348 13.73 12.89 6.68
CA GLY A 348 14.79 12.45 7.57
C GLY A 348 16.22 12.47 7.04
N GLN A 349 16.45 12.62 5.73
CA GLN A 349 17.78 12.51 5.10
C GLN A 349 18.59 11.33 5.67
N SER A 350 17.89 10.22 5.92
CA SER A 350 18.49 9.05 6.56
C SER A 350 19.21 8.25 5.49
N PHE A 351 20.49 7.98 5.69
CA PHE A 351 21.29 7.17 4.77
C PHE A 351 21.86 5.98 5.52
N VAL A 352 20.95 5.13 6.02
CA VAL A 352 21.31 3.93 6.79
C VAL A 352 21.43 2.73 5.87
N ASN A 353 22.60 2.12 5.88
CA ASN A 353 22.91 0.88 5.18
C ASN A 353 23.13 -0.26 6.17
N TYR A 354 22.67 -1.46 5.81
CA TYR A 354 22.91 -2.71 6.54
C TYR A 354 23.83 -3.58 5.70
N ILE A 355 24.99 -3.94 6.21
CA ILE A 355 26.00 -4.71 5.49
C ILE A 355 26.18 -6.06 6.19
N GLY A 356 26.01 -7.15 5.47
CA GLY A 356 26.23 -8.48 6.02
C GLY A 356 26.04 -9.58 4.98
N GLU A 357 25.90 -10.81 5.46
CA GLU A 357 25.81 -11.98 4.60
C GLU A 357 24.42 -12.63 4.65
N TYR A 358 23.97 -13.07 3.47
CA TYR A 358 22.82 -13.94 3.29
C TYR A 358 23.24 -15.36 2.95
N LYS A 359 22.54 -16.33 3.54
CA LYS A 359 22.55 -17.73 3.12
C LYS A 359 21.12 -18.21 3.02
N ASN A 360 20.71 -18.61 1.83
CA ASN A 360 19.34 -19.04 1.55
C ASN A 360 18.27 -18.00 1.97
N SER A 361 18.49 -16.71 1.68
CA SER A 361 17.65 -15.58 2.11
C SER A 361 17.59 -15.34 3.63
N ASP A 362 18.30 -16.14 4.43
CA ASP A 362 18.51 -15.86 5.84
C ASP A 362 19.74 -15.00 6.07
N ARG A 363 19.61 -14.00 6.95
CA ARG A 363 20.76 -13.22 7.42
C ARG A 363 21.58 -14.09 8.36
N ILE A 364 22.88 -14.18 8.11
CA ILE A 364 23.82 -14.96 8.92
C ILE A 364 25.03 -14.12 9.33
N GLY A 365 25.68 -14.52 10.41
CA GLY A 365 26.95 -13.94 10.84
C GLY A 365 26.86 -12.45 11.23
N GLN A 366 27.94 -11.72 11.04
CA GLN A 366 28.06 -10.31 11.43
C GLN A 366 27.31 -9.41 10.44
N TRP A 367 26.48 -8.53 11.00
CA TRP A 367 25.78 -7.48 10.28
C TRP A 367 26.11 -6.13 10.87
N ASP A 368 26.53 -5.20 10.04
CA ASP A 368 26.94 -3.86 10.42
C ASP A 368 25.93 -2.82 9.95
N ILE A 369 25.66 -1.82 10.79
CA ILE A 369 24.82 -0.68 10.44
C ILE A 369 25.71 0.53 10.21
N TRP A 370 25.66 1.06 9.00
CA TRP A 370 26.40 2.22 8.57
C TRP A 370 25.46 3.38 8.32
N TYR A 371 25.87 4.58 8.72
CA TYR A 371 25.12 5.82 8.50
C TYR A 371 26.02 6.83 7.81
N LYS A 372 25.50 7.46 6.76
CA LYS A 372 26.21 8.51 6.01
C LYS A 372 25.77 9.88 6.52
N TYR A 373 26.71 10.64 7.06
CA TYR A 373 26.46 11.96 7.66
C TYR A 373 26.75 13.10 6.68
N TYR A 374 25.91 14.13 6.65
CA TYR A 374 26.00 15.23 5.68
C TYR A 374 27.06 16.28 6.02
N VAL A 375 27.35 16.51 7.31
CA VAL A 375 28.03 17.74 7.76
C VAL A 375 29.50 17.85 7.33
N ASP A 376 30.19 16.77 6.95
CA ASP A 376 31.62 16.78 6.63
C ASP A 376 31.99 15.96 5.38
N GLY A 377 31.28 16.17 4.27
CA GLY A 377 31.63 15.55 3.00
C GLY A 377 31.35 14.04 2.96
N TYR A 378 30.21 13.62 3.51
CA TYR A 378 29.64 12.28 3.29
C TYR A 378 30.49 11.11 3.83
N LYS A 379 30.97 11.21 5.07
CA LYS A 379 31.64 10.08 5.72
C LYS A 379 30.61 9.03 6.16
N ASN A 380 30.86 7.78 5.76
CA ASN A 380 30.14 6.62 6.28
C ASN A 380 30.71 6.27 7.66
N LYS A 381 29.84 6.19 8.67
CA LYS A 381 30.20 5.81 10.04
C LYS A 381 29.44 4.53 10.43
N LYS A 382 30.16 3.53 10.93
CA LYS A 382 29.54 2.37 11.56
C LYS A 382 28.91 2.82 12.88
N ILE A 383 27.58 2.74 12.97
CA ILE A 383 26.80 3.18 14.14
C ILE A 383 26.19 2.02 14.92
N GLY A 384 26.17 0.82 14.33
CA GLY A 384 25.63 -0.35 15.01
C GLY A 384 25.86 -1.67 14.29
N GLY A 385 25.04 -2.65 14.62
CA GLY A 385 25.17 -4.03 14.13
C GLY A 385 25.13 -5.07 15.23
N GLY A 386 25.30 -6.33 14.84
CA GLY A 386 25.37 -7.49 15.72
C GLY A 386 25.47 -8.80 14.93
N LEU A 387 25.23 -9.92 15.61
CA LEU A 387 25.35 -11.27 15.04
C LEU A 387 23.98 -11.91 14.81
N TYR A 388 23.81 -12.54 13.66
CA TYR A 388 22.75 -13.50 13.42
C TYR A 388 23.30 -14.93 13.57
N ASP A 389 22.43 -15.83 14.01
CA ASP A 389 22.75 -17.26 14.01
C ASP A 389 22.92 -17.80 12.57
N ASN A 390 23.51 -19.00 12.47
CA ASN A 390 23.71 -19.65 11.18
C ASN A 390 22.52 -20.53 10.76
N ARG A 391 21.39 -20.48 11.48
CA ARG A 391 20.29 -21.47 11.36
C ARG A 391 18.94 -20.87 10.99
N GLY A 392 18.71 -19.56 11.09
CA GLY A 392 17.43 -18.97 10.69
C GLY A 392 17.23 -17.52 11.07
N SER A 393 18.12 -16.61 10.64
CA SER A 393 17.98 -15.14 10.79
C SER A 393 17.69 -14.66 12.21
N SER A 394 18.02 -15.44 13.24
CA SER A 394 17.77 -15.06 14.62
C SER A 394 18.95 -14.24 15.15
N LYS A 395 18.68 -13.03 15.61
CA LYS A 395 19.68 -12.19 16.29
C LYS A 395 20.19 -12.89 17.55
N ILE A 396 21.50 -12.83 17.79
CA ILE A 396 22.18 -13.37 18.96
C ILE A 396 23.27 -12.42 19.47
N GLY A 397 23.58 -12.51 20.76
CA GLY A 397 24.64 -11.74 21.41
C GLY A 397 24.36 -10.24 21.46
N MET A 398 25.42 -9.44 21.55
CA MET A 398 25.31 -7.99 21.65
C MET A 398 24.89 -7.35 20.33
N TRP A 399 23.93 -6.42 20.42
CA TRP A 399 23.39 -5.68 19.29
C TRP A 399 23.34 -4.19 19.57
N VAL A 400 23.53 -3.42 18.50
CA VAL A 400 23.22 -2.00 18.44
C VAL A 400 22.23 -1.79 17.30
N GLU A 401 21.01 -1.38 17.63
CA GLU A 401 19.90 -1.14 16.69
C GLU A 401 19.67 0.35 16.49
N VAL A 402 19.18 0.75 15.32
CA VAL A 402 18.66 2.09 15.08
C VAL A 402 17.17 2.14 15.37
N CYS A 403 16.66 3.27 15.84
CA CYS A 403 15.23 3.45 16.04
C CYS A 403 14.45 3.48 14.72
N ASP A 404 13.17 3.14 14.78
CA ASP A 404 12.26 3.43 13.67
C ASP A 404 12.21 4.95 13.46
N GLY A 405 12.24 5.37 12.19
CA GLY A 405 12.36 6.78 11.85
C GLY A 405 13.74 7.39 12.13
N PHE A 406 14.81 6.59 12.28
CA PHE A 406 16.17 7.12 12.42
C PHE A 406 16.50 8.12 11.31
N GLU A 407 16.68 9.39 11.69
CA GLU A 407 16.85 10.51 10.78
C GLU A 407 17.83 11.55 11.30
N MET A 408 18.22 12.52 10.47
CA MET A 408 19.20 13.56 10.81
C MET A 408 18.90 14.26 12.14
N ASN A 409 17.62 14.49 12.45
CA ASN A 409 17.17 15.18 13.67
C ASN A 409 16.81 14.22 14.81
N LEU A 410 16.72 12.91 14.55
CA LEU A 410 16.36 11.88 15.52
C LEU A 410 17.27 10.67 15.35
N GLN A 411 18.47 10.77 15.94
CA GLN A 411 19.49 9.73 15.84
C GLN A 411 19.53 8.94 17.14
N ILE A 412 18.65 7.93 17.25
CA ILE A 412 18.54 7.09 18.44
C ILE A 412 18.96 5.67 18.13
N ILE A 413 19.80 5.12 19.01
CA ILE A 413 20.22 3.72 18.95
C ILE A 413 19.92 3.02 20.27
N TYR A 414 19.69 1.73 20.18
CA TYR A 414 19.46 0.85 21.32
C TYR A 414 20.58 -0.17 21.40
N LYS A 415 21.20 -0.34 22.57
CA LYS A 415 22.26 -1.33 22.80
C LYS A 415 21.81 -2.35 23.82
N GLY A 416 21.90 -3.62 23.49
CA GLY A 416 21.57 -4.70 24.42
C GLY A 416 21.88 -6.06 23.85
N GLU A 417 21.35 -7.11 24.47
CA GLU A 417 21.62 -8.50 24.09
C GLU A 417 20.38 -9.17 23.48
N TYR A 418 20.63 -10.02 22.50
CA TYR A 418 19.66 -10.94 21.93
C TYR A 418 20.00 -12.40 22.28
N GLN A 419 18.96 -13.17 22.56
CA GLN A 419 19.05 -14.63 22.69
C GLN A 419 17.93 -15.26 21.85
N ASN A 420 18.30 -16.05 20.83
CA ASN A 420 17.37 -16.72 19.92
C ASN A 420 16.33 -15.75 19.32
N GLY A 421 16.78 -14.60 18.82
CA GLY A 421 15.92 -13.59 18.20
C GLY A 421 15.10 -12.75 19.17
N LYS A 422 15.24 -12.94 20.48
CA LYS A 422 14.52 -12.18 21.52
C LYS A 422 15.45 -11.27 22.30
N LYS A 423 15.00 -10.05 22.59
CA LYS A 423 15.76 -9.08 23.42
C LYS A 423 15.78 -9.58 24.86
N VAL A 424 16.96 -9.65 25.48
CA VAL A 424 17.11 -10.11 26.87
C VAL A 424 17.93 -9.11 27.68
N GLY A 425 17.76 -9.14 29.01
CA GLY A 425 18.56 -8.36 29.93
C GLY A 425 18.41 -6.85 29.76
N ARG A 426 19.49 -6.11 30.00
CA ARG A 426 19.51 -4.65 29.97
C ARG A 426 19.67 -4.13 28.54
N TRP A 427 18.84 -3.14 28.21
CA TRP A 427 18.89 -2.41 26.94
C TRP A 427 19.00 -0.92 27.21
N ASP A 428 20.09 -0.32 26.75
CA ASP A 428 20.41 1.08 26.93
C ASP A 428 20.02 1.90 25.69
N THR A 429 19.37 3.05 25.91
CA THR A 429 18.97 3.99 24.85
C THR A 429 19.99 5.11 24.76
N TYR A 430 20.48 5.35 23.56
CA TYR A 430 21.40 6.44 23.27
C TYR A 430 20.84 7.38 22.22
N TYR A 431 21.11 8.67 22.39
CA TYR A 431 20.75 9.72 21.45
C TYR A 431 22.01 10.47 21.02
N MET A 432 22.11 10.74 19.73
CA MET A 432 23.15 11.62 19.18
C MET A 432 22.51 12.96 18.83
N PRO A 433 22.81 14.04 19.58
CA PRO A 433 22.33 15.37 19.24
C PRO A 433 22.82 15.81 17.87
N TRP A 434 22.02 16.66 17.21
CA TRP A 434 22.40 17.23 15.93
C TRP A 434 23.75 17.96 16.02
N GLY A 435 24.61 17.75 15.02
CA GLY A 435 25.95 18.35 14.99
C GLY A 435 26.98 17.69 15.93
N LYS A 436 26.65 16.62 16.64
CA LYS A 436 27.59 15.88 17.50
C LYS A 436 27.99 14.55 16.85
N GLU A 437 29.19 14.08 17.18
CA GLU A 437 29.71 12.80 16.69
C GLU A 437 29.48 11.63 17.66
N GLU A 438 29.06 11.91 18.90
CA GLU A 438 28.97 10.91 19.95
C GLU A 438 27.55 10.71 20.46
N PHE A 439 27.19 9.44 20.62
CA PHE A 439 25.94 8.99 21.22
C PHE A 439 26.02 9.12 22.75
N LYS A 440 25.09 9.87 23.34
CA LYS A 440 24.93 9.99 24.78
C LYS A 440 23.85 9.03 25.27
N LYS A 441 24.14 8.29 26.33
CA LYS A 441 23.14 7.44 26.98
C LYS A 441 22.08 8.33 27.63
N ILE A 442 20.84 8.21 27.18
CA ILE A 442 19.72 8.99 27.71
C ILE A 442 18.82 8.17 28.64
N GLY A 443 18.84 6.84 28.50
CA GLY A 443 18.05 5.96 29.34
C GLY A 443 18.29 4.50 29.02
N GLY A 444 17.26 3.69 29.26
CA GLY A 444 17.27 2.25 29.01
C GLY A 444 16.40 1.52 30.01
N GLY A 445 16.08 0.27 29.73
CA GLY A 445 15.31 -0.61 30.62
C GLY A 445 15.75 -2.05 30.52
N GLN A 446 14.93 -2.98 31.00
CA GLN A 446 15.22 -4.41 30.95
C GLN A 446 14.10 -5.18 30.26
N TYR A 447 14.45 -6.28 29.60
CA TYR A 447 13.48 -7.27 29.15
C TYR A 447 13.47 -8.45 30.11
N GLY A 448 12.27 -8.88 30.50
CA GLY A 448 12.06 -10.06 31.33
C GLY A 448 12.37 -11.38 30.60
N GLU A 449 12.30 -12.48 31.34
CA GLU A 449 12.48 -13.83 30.79
C GLU A 449 11.48 -14.09 29.65
N GLY A 450 11.98 -14.54 28.50
CA GLY A 450 11.17 -14.73 27.30
C GLY A 450 11.16 -13.53 26.34
N GLY A 451 11.76 -12.40 26.71
CA GLY A 451 12.26 -11.33 25.83
C GLY A 451 11.21 -10.50 25.08
N GLN A 452 9.97 -10.53 25.54
CA GLN A 452 8.87 -9.74 24.99
C GLN A 452 8.32 -8.70 25.98
N ILE A 453 8.62 -8.86 27.26
CA ILE A 453 8.05 -8.04 28.32
C ILE A 453 9.09 -7.02 28.77
N LYS A 454 8.85 -5.74 28.44
CA LYS A 454 9.58 -4.61 29.02
C LYS A 454 9.30 -4.56 30.53
N ILE A 455 10.35 -4.40 31.32
CA ILE A 455 10.30 -4.21 32.77
C ILE A 455 11.20 -3.04 33.18
N GLY A 456 10.80 -2.35 34.25
CA GLY A 456 11.51 -1.19 34.79
C GLY A 456 11.22 0.10 34.04
N LYS A 457 12.07 1.10 34.24
CA LYS A 457 11.95 2.42 33.61
C LYS A 457 12.45 2.36 32.17
N TRP A 458 11.72 2.96 31.25
CA TRP A 458 12.03 3.05 29.83
C TRP A 458 11.83 4.48 29.36
N ILE A 459 12.70 4.92 28.45
CA ILE A 459 12.43 6.13 27.66
C ILE A 459 11.78 5.67 26.36
N GLU A 460 10.49 5.95 26.22
CA GLU A 460 9.73 5.69 25.00
C GLU A 460 9.63 6.98 24.20
N LEU A 461 9.83 6.89 22.89
CA LEU A 461 9.61 8.00 21.97
C LEU A 461 8.16 7.97 21.53
N ILE A 462 7.54 9.15 21.43
CA ILE A 462 6.25 9.27 20.75
C ILE A 462 6.53 9.23 19.26
N ASP A 463 6.00 8.23 18.54
CA ASP A 463 6.17 7.97 17.11
C ASP A 463 6.65 9.18 16.29
N GLY A 464 7.94 9.19 15.98
CA GLY A 464 8.56 10.18 15.09
C GLY A 464 8.70 11.60 15.66
N SER A 465 8.55 11.79 16.97
CA SER A 465 8.77 13.08 17.62
C SER A 465 9.96 13.05 18.57
N VAL A 466 10.48 14.24 18.86
CA VAL A 466 11.54 14.50 19.84
C VAL A 466 11.01 14.35 21.28
N SER A 467 9.70 14.19 21.46
CA SER A 467 9.10 14.01 22.78
C SER A 467 9.33 12.58 23.28
N SER A 468 9.61 12.46 24.57
CA SER A 468 9.83 11.17 25.21
C SER A 468 9.06 11.06 26.52
N TYR A 469 8.66 9.84 26.87
CA TYR A 469 8.06 9.51 28.15
C TYR A 469 9.01 8.62 28.94
N GLU A 470 9.17 8.90 30.23
CA GLU A 470 9.61 7.84 31.13
C GLU A 470 8.39 7.01 31.51
N CYS A 471 8.37 5.80 31.00
CA CYS A 471 7.37 4.80 31.31
C CYS A 471 8.00 3.79 32.26
N GLU A 472 7.35 3.52 33.38
CA GLU A 472 7.67 2.36 34.20
C GLU A 472 6.77 1.21 33.79
N TYR A 473 7.40 0.10 33.39
CA TYR A 473 6.71 -1.12 33.00
C TYR A 473 6.78 -2.17 34.10
N LYS A 474 5.63 -2.81 34.34
CA LYS A 474 5.52 -4.04 35.12
C LYS A 474 4.66 -5.03 34.35
N ASP A 475 5.20 -6.21 34.09
CA ASP A 475 4.54 -7.29 33.34
C ASP A 475 3.99 -6.84 31.97
N GLY A 476 4.75 -5.97 31.29
CA GLY A 476 4.43 -5.48 29.95
C GLY A 476 3.38 -4.36 29.93
N LYS A 477 2.91 -3.90 31.10
CA LYS A 477 1.96 -2.79 31.23
C LYS A 477 2.66 -1.57 31.82
N ILE A 478 2.31 -0.39 31.30
CA ILE A 478 2.73 0.88 31.87
C ILE A 478 1.99 1.05 33.20
N ILE A 479 2.75 1.15 34.29
CA ILE A 479 2.22 1.38 35.65
C ILE A 479 2.42 2.83 36.11
N ASN A 480 3.37 3.54 35.51
CA ASN A 480 3.58 4.96 35.74
C ASN A 480 4.13 5.59 34.45
N GLY A 481 3.66 6.79 34.12
CA GLY A 481 4.11 7.55 32.96
C GLY A 481 4.19 9.01 33.33
N SER A 482 5.40 9.56 33.36
CA SER A 482 5.59 11.01 33.47
C SER A 482 5.95 11.57 32.10
N ASN A 483 5.28 12.66 31.73
CA ASN A 483 5.77 13.51 30.64
C ASN A 483 7.16 13.99 31.05
N LEU A 484 8.19 13.38 30.49
CA LEU A 484 9.48 14.02 30.43
C LEU A 484 9.42 14.97 29.25
N ASN A 485 9.03 16.20 29.55
CA ASN A 485 9.58 17.34 28.81
C ASN A 485 11.08 17.40 29.13
N ILE A 486 11.83 16.38 28.72
CA ILE A 486 13.17 16.63 28.23
C ILE A 486 12.89 17.48 27.01
N GLU A 487 12.84 18.80 27.21
CA GLU A 487 13.19 19.71 26.14
C GLU A 487 14.59 19.25 25.72
N LEU A 488 14.68 18.36 24.73
CA LEU A 488 15.96 18.03 24.10
C LEU A 488 16.64 19.31 23.57
N ASN A 489 15.85 20.39 23.42
CA ASN A 489 16.27 21.78 23.26
C ASN A 489 17.18 22.34 24.38
N ASN A 490 17.12 21.83 25.62
CA ASN A 490 18.02 22.27 26.71
C ASN A 490 19.32 21.45 26.79
N ILE A 491 19.47 20.40 25.97
CA ILE A 491 20.73 19.63 25.77
C ILE A 491 21.39 20.00 24.42
N LEU A 492 20.65 20.63 23.51
CA LEU A 492 21.14 21.36 22.33
C LEU A 492 21.87 22.64 22.76
#